data_AF-A0A1D2KT38-F1
#
_entry.id   AF-A0A1D2KT38-F1
#
_cell.length_a   1.000
_cell.length_b   1.000
_cell.length_c   1.000
_cell.angle_alpha   90.00
_cell.angle_beta   90.00
_cell.angle_gamma   90.00
#
_symmetry.space_group_name_H-M   'P 1'
#
loop_
_entity.id
_entity.type
_entity.pdbx_description
1 polymer ?
#
loop_
_entity_poly.entity_id
_entity_poly.type
_entity_poly.pdbx_seq_one_letter_code
_entity_poly.pdbx_strand_id
1 'polypeptide(L)'
;MHIKLNEQNELLAYANVGSIEGGIEVNQNNFPEKFVENFKPLYYVFKNNTVLVNANYKEPEEEVFDNIVSIKDIIIVNEELLIQTAKLINRIEKLENEGGV
;
A
#
# COMPACT_ATOMS: atom_id res chain seq x y z
N MET A 1 25.33 8.82 -8.23
CA MET A 1 23.94 8.64 -7.75
C MET A 1 23.89 9.10 -6.31
N HIS A 2 22.81 9.75 -5.90
CA HIS A 2 22.65 10.14 -4.50
C HIS A 2 21.84 9.05 -3.77
N ILE A 3 22.27 8.62 -2.59
CA ILE A 3 21.56 7.62 -1.79
C ILE A 3 21.26 8.17 -0.40
N LYS A 4 20.11 7.79 0.16
CA LYS A 4 19.74 8.08 1.54
C LYS A 4 19.83 6.80 2.35
N LEU A 5 20.46 6.89 3.51
CA LEU A 5 20.70 5.77 4.40
C LEU A 5 19.94 5.95 5.72
N ASN A 6 19.63 4.84 6.40
CA ASN A 6 19.27 4.87 7.81
C ASN A 6 20.52 4.80 8.70
N GLU A 7 20.33 4.75 10.01
CA GLU A 7 21.41 4.67 11.01
C GLU A 7 22.26 3.39 10.90
N GLN A 8 21.73 2.34 10.28
CA GLN A 8 22.39 1.05 10.03
C GLN A 8 23.08 0.98 8.66
N ASN A 9 23.15 2.10 7.93
CA ASN A 9 23.66 2.21 6.56
C ASN A 9 22.85 1.44 5.50
N GLU A 10 21.59 1.11 5.78
CA GLU A 10 20.68 0.49 4.82
C GLU A 10 20.07 1.58 3.93
N LEU A 11 19.94 1.29 2.63
CA LEU A 11 19.40 2.25 1.67
C LEU A 11 17.89 2.42 1.84
N LEU A 12 17.48 3.66 2.09
CA LEU A 12 16.08 4.07 2.15
C LEU A 12 15.57 4.56 0.80
N ALA A 13 16.42 5.29 0.05
CA ALA A 13 16.07 5.89 -1.23
C ALA A 13 17.31 6.19 -2.07
N TYR A 14 17.11 6.43 -3.37
CA TYR A 14 18.15 6.93 -4.27
C TYR A 14 17.60 7.95 -5.27
N ALA A 15 18.49 8.80 -5.80
CA ALA A 15 18.23 9.72 -6.90
C ALA A 15 19.26 9.48 -8.00
N ASN A 16 18.77 9.22 -9.21
CA ASN A 16 19.60 9.14 -10.41
C ASN A 16 20.12 10.52 -10.82
N VAL A 17 19.31 11.56 -10.66
CA VAL A 17 19.62 12.95 -10.99
C VAL A 17 19.22 13.83 -9.80
N GLY A 18 20.09 14.79 -9.46
CA GLY A 18 19.90 15.67 -8.30
C GLY A 18 20.37 15.05 -6.99
N SER A 19 19.92 15.63 -5.89
CA SER A 19 20.29 15.23 -4.53
C SER A 19 19.06 14.88 -3.69
N ILE A 20 19.30 14.15 -2.61
CA ILE A 20 18.32 13.84 -1.57
C ILE A 20 18.82 14.47 -0.28
N GLU A 21 17.95 15.16 0.45
CA GLU A 21 18.31 15.73 1.75
C GLU A 21 18.82 14.65 2.72
N GLY A 22 20.00 14.90 3.30
CA GLY A 22 20.68 13.96 4.20
C GLY A 22 21.25 12.72 3.51
N GLY A 23 21.27 12.68 2.17
CA GLY A 23 21.92 11.62 1.42
C GLY A 23 23.41 11.88 1.16
N ILE A 24 24.04 10.90 0.53
CA ILE A 24 25.44 10.96 0.09
C ILE A 24 25.56 10.63 -1.38
N GLU A 25 26.56 11.20 -2.05
CA GLU A 25 26.88 10.87 -3.42
C GLU A 25 27.79 9.63 -3.49
N VAL A 26 27.41 8.67 -4.33
CA VAL A 26 28.14 7.43 -4.57
C VAL A 26 28.37 7.24 -6.06
N ASN A 27 29.57 6.81 -6.42
CA ASN A 27 29.95 6.50 -7.80
C ASN A 27 29.09 5.34 -8.34
N GLN A 28 28.61 5.43 -9.58
CA GLN A 28 27.80 4.39 -10.21
C GLN A 28 28.50 3.02 -10.27
N ASN A 29 29.83 2.99 -10.34
CA ASN A 29 30.62 1.74 -10.35
C ASN A 29 30.56 0.97 -9.02
N ASN A 30 30.05 1.60 -7.96
CA ASN A 30 29.95 1.01 -6.62
C ASN A 30 28.57 0.38 -6.36
N PHE A 31 27.71 0.28 -7.39
CA PHE A 31 26.40 -0.34 -7.31
C PHE A 31 26.39 -1.71 -7.99
N PRO A 32 25.59 -2.67 -7.50
CA PRO A 32 25.38 -3.94 -8.17
C PRO A 32 24.76 -3.75 -9.56
N GLU A 33 24.99 -4.72 -10.45
CA GLU A 33 24.26 -4.79 -11.72
C GLU A 33 22.75 -4.83 -11.43
N LYS A 34 21.97 -4.14 -12.26
CA LYS A 34 20.49 -4.04 -12.12
C LYS A 34 20.03 -3.46 -10.78
N PHE A 35 20.86 -2.66 -10.11
CA PHE A 35 20.49 -1.96 -8.86
C PHE A 35 19.13 -1.23 -8.98
N VAL A 36 18.93 -0.48 -10.07
CA VAL A 36 17.70 0.29 -10.31
C VAL A 36 16.48 -0.61 -10.45
N GLU A 37 16.61 -1.75 -11.16
CA GLU A 37 15.52 -2.70 -11.41
C GLU A 37 15.12 -3.46 -10.13
N ASN A 38 16.10 -3.76 -9.28
CA ASN A 38 15.94 -4.57 -8.08
C ASN A 38 15.76 -3.73 -6.80
N PHE A 39 15.70 -2.40 -6.91
CA PHE A 39 15.66 -1.54 -5.74
C PHE A 39 14.34 -1.73 -4.96
N LYS A 40 14.49 -2.08 -3.69
CA LYS A 40 13.46 -1.98 -2.66
C LYS A 40 14.07 -1.30 -1.43
N PRO A 41 13.31 -0.52 -0.65
CA PRO A 41 13.79 0.02 0.61
C PRO A 41 14.39 -1.09 1.48
N LEU A 42 15.52 -0.82 2.14
CA LEU A 42 16.26 -1.73 3.02
C LEU A 42 16.91 -2.95 2.36
N TYR A 43 16.68 -3.19 1.06
CA TYR A 43 17.24 -4.35 0.34
C TYR A 43 18.75 -4.27 0.13
N TYR A 44 19.30 -3.05 0.12
CA TYR A 44 20.72 -2.80 -0.04
C TYR A 44 21.31 -2.12 1.19
N VAL A 45 22.58 -2.40 1.48
CA VAL A 45 23.38 -1.77 2.54
C VAL A 45 24.64 -1.15 1.94
N PHE A 46 25.03 0.02 2.44
CA PHE A 46 26.26 0.70 2.06
C PHE A 46 27.38 0.35 3.04
N LYS A 47 28.43 -0.30 2.55
CA LYS A 47 29.59 -0.72 3.35
C LYS A 47 30.87 -0.65 2.53
N ASN A 48 31.95 -0.16 3.14
CA ASN A 48 33.26 -0.04 2.48
C ASN A 48 33.17 0.68 1.13
N ASN A 49 32.43 1.80 1.10
CA ASN A 49 32.22 2.62 -0.09
C ASN A 49 31.47 1.92 -1.25
N THR A 50 30.83 0.77 -0.99
CA THR A 50 30.14 -0.07 -1.97
C THR A 50 28.72 -0.39 -1.51
N VAL A 51 27.79 -0.48 -2.45
CA VAL A 51 26.41 -0.92 -2.20
C VAL A 51 26.34 -2.43 -2.40
N LEU A 52 25.86 -3.14 -1.37
CA LEU A 52 25.78 -4.60 -1.32
C LEU A 52 24.36 -5.03 -0.95
N VAL A 53 23.97 -6.26 -1.29
CA VAL A 53 22.69 -6.82 -0.84
C VAL A 53 22.69 -6.96 0.68
N ASN A 54 21.63 -6.50 1.33
CA ASN A 54 21.45 -6.60 2.77
C ASN A 54 21.06 -8.05 3.13
N ALA A 55 21.98 -8.78 3.77
CA ALA A 55 21.74 -10.16 4.20
C ALA A 55 20.63 -10.28 5.27
N ASN A 56 20.28 -9.18 5.94
CA ASN A 56 19.22 -9.14 6.95
C ASN A 56 17.88 -8.65 6.38
N TYR A 57 17.80 -8.43 5.06
CA TYR A 57 16.58 -7.95 4.43
C TYR A 57 15.41 -8.91 4.70
N LYS A 58 14.29 -8.31 5.10
CA LYS A 58 12.99 -8.97 5.18
C LYS A 58 12.05 -8.20 4.28
N GLU A 59 11.37 -8.92 3.38
CA GLU A 59 10.30 -8.32 2.59
C GLU A 59 9.27 -7.73 3.58
N PRO A 60 8.86 -6.47 3.42
CA PRO A 60 7.75 -5.93 4.21
C PRO A 60 6.54 -6.84 4.03
N GLU A 61 5.89 -7.20 5.14
CA GLU A 61 4.59 -7.84 5.05
C GLU A 61 3.65 -6.85 4.36
N GLU A 62 3.00 -7.29 3.28
CA GLU A 62 1.88 -6.52 2.74
C GLU A 62 0.85 -6.39 3.87
N GLU A 63 0.40 -5.18 4.17
CA GLU A 63 -0.75 -5.03 5.04
C GLU A 63 -1.93 -5.68 4.34
N VAL A 64 -2.22 -6.92 4.73
CA VAL A 64 -3.45 -7.59 4.37
C VAL A 64 -4.54 -6.85 5.13
N PHE A 65 -5.23 -5.94 4.44
CA PHE A 65 -6.46 -5.40 4.96
C PHE A 65 -7.48 -6.56 4.99
N ASP A 66 -7.54 -7.28 6.11
CA ASP A 66 -8.52 -8.34 6.35
C ASP A 66 -9.98 -7.84 6.26
N ASN A 67 -10.18 -6.51 6.21
CA ASN A 67 -11.47 -5.86 6.06
C ASN A 67 -11.91 -5.65 4.61
N ILE A 68 -11.39 -6.41 3.63
CA ILE A 68 -12.05 -6.49 2.32
C ILE A 68 -13.33 -7.30 2.53
N VAL A 69 -14.44 -6.62 2.82
CA VAL A 69 -15.77 -7.22 2.75
C VAL A 69 -15.87 -7.86 1.37
N SER A 70 -16.12 -9.17 1.33
CA SER A 70 -16.20 -9.87 0.06
C SER A 70 -17.29 -9.20 -0.79
N ILE A 71 -17.07 -9.08 -2.10
CA ILE A 71 -18.12 -8.62 -3.02
C ILE A 71 -19.40 -9.45 -2.82
N LYS A 72 -19.27 -10.74 -2.46
CA LYS A 72 -20.39 -11.61 -2.13
C LYS A 72 -21.17 -11.14 -0.89
N ASP A 73 -20.48 -10.72 0.16
CA ASP A 73 -21.11 -10.24 1.38
C ASP A 73 -21.83 -8.91 1.14
N ILE A 74 -21.26 -8.03 0.31
CA ILE A 74 -21.90 -6.77 -0.12
C ILE A 74 -23.19 -7.06 -0.91
N ILE A 75 -23.16 -8.04 -1.82
CA ILE A 75 -24.35 -8.43 -2.59
C ILE A 75 -25.46 -8.92 -1.66
N ILE A 76 -25.13 -9.79 -0.69
CA ILE A 76 -26.11 -10.32 0.27
C ILE A 76 -26.77 -9.18 1.06
N VAL A 77 -25.97 -8.24 1.57
CA VAL A 77 -26.52 -7.08 2.32
C VAL A 77 -27.42 -6.20 1.45
N ASN A 78 -27.04 -5.98 0.19
CA ASN A 78 -27.85 -5.19 -0.74
C ASN A 78 -29.17 -5.88 -1.10
N GLU A 79 -29.17 -7.21 -1.27
CA GLU A 79 -30.39 -8.00 -1.49
C GLU A 79 -31.33 -7.91 -0.29
N GLU A 80 -30.80 -8.05 0.93
CA GLU A 80 -31.60 -7.90 2.16
C GLU A 80 -32.17 -6.49 2.29
N LEU A 81 -31.38 -5.46 2.00
CA LEU A 81 -31.82 -4.07 2.03
C LEU A 81 -32.93 -3.81 1.00
N LEU A 82 -32.83 -4.37 -0.20
CA LEU A 82 -33.87 -4.26 -1.23
C LEU A 82 -35.20 -4.87 -0.76
N ILE A 83 -35.15 -6.02 -0.09
CA ILE A 83 -36.35 -6.67 0.48
C ILE A 83 -36.97 -5.80 1.58
N GLN A 84 -36.13 -5.22 2.46
CA GLN A 84 -36.62 -4.37 3.55
C GLN A 84 -37.26 -3.08 3.02
N THR A 85 -36.64 -2.43 2.03
CA THR A 85 -37.19 -1.21 1.41
C THR A 85 -38.54 -1.51 0.74
N ALA A 86 -38.66 -2.62 0.01
CA ALA A 86 -39.95 -3.03 -0.58
C ALA A 86 -41.04 -3.26 0.48
N LYS A 87 -40.72 -3.89 1.62
CA LYS A 87 -41.67 -4.09 2.72
C LYS A 87 -42.12 -2.77 3.34
N LEU A 88 -41.19 -1.83 3.54
CA LEU A 88 -41.49 -0.51 4.09
C LEU A 88 -42.39 0.30 3.16
N ILE A 89 -42.11 0.29 1.85
CA ILE A 89 -42.94 0.96 0.83
C ILE A 89 -44.38 0.46 0.90
N ASN A 90 -44.58 -0.87 0.88
CA ASN A 90 -45.92 -1.46 0.99
C ASN A 90 -46.65 -1.08 2.29
N ARG A 91 -45.92 -0.91 3.40
CA ARG A 91 -46.51 -0.50 4.68
C ARG A 91 -46.93 0.96 4.66
N ILE A 92 -46.11 1.83 4.07
CA ILE A 92 -46.41 3.25 3.89
C ILE A 92 -47.65 3.41 3.02
N GLU A 93 -47.70 2.76 1.86
CA GLU A 93 -48.87 2.81 0.96
C GLU A 93 -50.16 2.39 1.65
N LYS A 94 -50.13 1.33 2.47
CA LYS A 94 -51.31 0.91 3.25
C LYS A 94 -51.75 1.98 4.25
N LEU A 95 -50.81 2.57 4.99
CA LEU A 95 -51.11 3.61 5.97
C LEU A 95 -51.61 4.90 5.32
N GLU A 96 -51.08 5.27 4.14
CA GLU A 96 -51.55 6.42 3.36
C GLU A 96 -52.98 6.20 2.84
N ASN A 97 -53.30 4.98 2.38
CA ASN A 97 -54.65 4.64 1.92
C ASN A 97 -55.66 4.46 3.07
N GLU A 98 -55.21 4.05 4.26
CA GLU A 98 -56.05 3.90 5.46
C GLU A 98 -56.26 5.23 6.21
N GLY A 99 -55.39 6.24 6.02
CA GLY A 99 -55.44 7.55 6.69
C GLY A 99 -56.19 8.66 5.94
N GLY A 100 -56.73 8.37 4.74
CA GLY A 100 -57.53 9.33 3.96
C GLY A 100 -58.99 9.38 4.42
N VAL A 101 -59.29 10.29 5.36
CA VAL A 101 -60.64 10.82 5.65
C VAL A 101 -60.67 12.30 5.25
#